data_AF-A0A523QLI3-F1
#
_entry.id   AF-A0A523QLI3-F1
#
_cell.length_a   1.000
_cell.length_b   1.000
_cell.length_c   1.000
_cell.angle_alpha   90.00
_cell.angle_beta   90.00
_cell.angle_gamma   90.00
#
_symmetry.space_group_name_H-M   'P 1'
#
loop_
_entity.id
_entity.type
_entity.pdbx_description
1 polymer ?
#
loop_
_entity_poly.entity_id
_entity_poly.type
_entity_poly.pdbx_seq_one_letter_code
_entity_poly.pdbx_strand_id
1 'polypeptide(L)'
;MKNLNMKIKKIEFEIRIFISFSIVILICALSFSVFSEYPENVVVIGKLAGLSAQTSLSLGFLTAALITAVASVLRMWSGSVLTSKRMMAFPVQDDSLLVIGPYLIVRNPIYLADLIAFSGFVLCLPFIGVLLPALLYLHYTQLIKYEEVSLEKQFKEQYTDYKKRVPRLIPNHRSLGSVKSVFKEFEINRDGFRHNAVYLLLIPGFIVASFTHEMLHAILIGLPAIIDWAVIHTIIGTAKNPNNNDIQKAEQERIHSDKKVFKDIMYAQCWEDPRIDREAFHTTSDDVVFSITSGGCNVLAFLLDNPQKVIALDLNPQQNFLLDLKIATFKVLSYEEFLEFMGVKKSKDRFQLYKRIRDLLSADSARYWDGQRKKIQQGIIHSGRYETYMRLLKRIVITPLVSRKTLMQFFETEDPLERAVLFHKKWENLRWWFLTRVMLSRRLNTLFFDKAFFAYLDEKFSFGKHFAEKAKRAITQLPVKENHFLSYILLGKFYDEDNLPQYMKRENYDVIHSRVDRIEIVTDSCENYFSSLPDSSISKFNFSNIFEWMSDDAYEDLLRETVRVAKDKAVLTYRNLLVFREHPSNLNSNIRSLKKMAKSLHEKDLSFIYNNYVVEEIHKRDEK
;
A
#
# COMPACT_ATOMS: atom_id res chain seq x y z
N MET A 1 32.66 0.17 27.48
CA MET A 1 33.20 0.49 26.14
C MET A 1 32.91 -0.56 25.06
N LYS A 2 33.20 -1.87 25.24
CA LYS A 2 32.93 -2.92 24.21
C LYS A 2 31.46 -2.96 23.72
N ASN A 3 30.50 -2.79 24.63
CA ASN A 3 29.06 -2.87 24.31
C ASN A 3 28.53 -1.65 23.51
N LEU A 4 29.12 -0.47 23.72
CA LEU A 4 28.77 0.75 22.97
C LEU A 4 29.37 0.71 21.55
N ASN A 5 30.62 0.24 21.43
CA ASN A 5 31.30 0.09 20.14
C ASN A 5 30.58 -0.95 19.24
N MET A 6 30.06 -2.04 19.81
CA MET A 6 29.22 -2.98 19.04
C MET A 6 27.86 -2.39 18.64
N LYS A 7 27.21 -1.59 19.50
CA LYS A 7 25.95 -0.90 19.14
C LYS A 7 26.15 0.11 18.01
N ILE A 8 27.25 0.86 18.03
CA ILE A 8 27.59 1.81 16.96
C ILE A 8 27.82 1.05 15.64
N LYS A 9 28.63 -0.01 15.66
CA LYS A 9 28.87 -0.85 14.47
C LYS A 9 27.60 -1.53 13.93
N LYS A 10 26.67 -1.89 14.82
CA LYS A 10 25.35 -2.40 14.43
C LYS A 10 24.52 -1.33 13.70
N ILE A 11 24.45 -0.12 14.24
CA ILE A 11 23.74 1.00 13.61
C ILE A 11 24.37 1.34 12.26
N GLU A 12 25.70 1.44 12.20
CA GLU A 12 26.45 1.66 10.95
C GLU A 12 26.16 0.58 9.91
N PHE A 13 26.05 -0.67 10.33
CA PHE A 13 25.67 -1.78 9.46
C PHE A 13 24.22 -1.65 8.96
N GLU A 14 23.28 -1.26 9.82
CA GLU A 14 21.86 -1.08 9.45
C GLU A 14 21.67 0.08 8.47
N ILE A 15 22.46 1.16 8.59
CA ILE A 15 22.42 2.32 7.68
C ILE A 15 23.47 2.29 6.57
N ARG A 16 24.19 1.17 6.40
CA ARG A 16 25.39 1.05 5.55
C ARG A 16 25.21 1.55 4.12
N ILE A 17 24.02 1.40 3.58
CA ILE A 17 23.66 1.79 2.21
C ILE A 17 23.49 3.29 2.08
N PHE A 18 22.86 3.93 3.07
CA PHE A 18 22.78 5.39 3.11
C PHE A 18 24.17 5.99 3.18
N ILE A 19 25.07 5.41 3.97
CA ILE A 19 26.48 5.85 4.03
C ILE A 19 27.16 5.70 2.67
N SER A 20 27.07 4.54 2.01
CA SER A 20 27.66 4.34 0.68
C SER A 20 27.10 5.34 -0.35
N PHE A 21 25.79 5.56 -0.35
CA PHE A 21 25.16 6.55 -1.23
C PHE A 21 25.60 7.98 -0.95
N SER A 22 25.69 8.37 0.33
CA SER A 22 26.17 9.68 0.71
C SER A 22 27.61 9.92 0.25
N ILE A 23 28.49 8.92 0.35
CA ILE A 23 29.86 9.00 -0.17
C ILE A 23 29.84 9.25 -1.69
N VAL A 24 29.07 8.45 -2.44
CA VAL A 24 28.98 8.58 -3.91
C VAL A 24 28.42 9.95 -4.30
N ILE A 25 27.30 10.36 -3.71
CA ILE A 25 26.63 11.64 -4.00
C ILE A 25 27.55 12.81 -3.65
N LEU A 26 28.24 12.77 -2.51
CA LEU A 26 29.13 13.83 -2.08
C LEU A 26 30.31 14.00 -3.05
N ILE A 27 30.98 12.91 -3.41
CA ILE A 27 32.12 12.96 -4.34
C ILE A 27 31.68 13.40 -5.73
N CYS A 28 30.57 12.89 -6.26
CA CYS A 28 30.03 13.37 -7.52
C CYS A 28 29.64 14.86 -7.45
N ALA A 29 28.97 15.30 -6.39
CA ALA A 29 28.57 16.70 -6.23
C ALA A 29 29.78 17.63 -6.15
N LEU A 30 30.83 17.27 -5.40
CA LEU A 30 32.08 18.03 -5.36
C LEU A 30 32.76 18.06 -6.72
N SER A 31 32.76 16.94 -7.44
CA SER A 31 33.37 16.81 -8.77
C SER A 31 32.72 17.75 -9.78
N PHE A 32 31.39 17.88 -9.77
CA PHE A 32 30.66 18.73 -10.73
C PHE A 32 30.43 20.18 -10.27
N SER A 33 30.56 20.48 -8.97
CA SER A 33 30.35 21.84 -8.46
C SER A 33 31.65 22.59 -8.17
N VAL A 34 32.58 21.98 -7.42
CA VAL A 34 33.81 22.63 -6.96
C VAL A 34 34.98 22.37 -7.91
N PHE A 35 35.04 21.17 -8.49
CA PHE A 35 36.15 20.72 -9.34
C PHE A 35 35.79 20.65 -10.83
N SER A 36 34.72 21.33 -11.26
CA SER A 36 34.25 21.31 -12.66
C SER A 36 35.25 21.88 -13.67
N GLU A 37 36.16 22.76 -13.23
CA GLU A 37 37.21 23.35 -14.07
C GLU A 37 38.42 22.44 -14.26
N TYR A 38 38.53 21.36 -13.47
CA TYR A 38 39.64 20.41 -13.58
C TYR A 38 39.30 19.32 -14.59
N PRO A 39 40.26 18.95 -15.47
CA PRO A 39 40.03 17.90 -16.44
C PRO A 39 39.81 16.55 -15.74
N GLU A 40 39.05 15.68 -16.38
CA GLU A 40 38.85 14.31 -15.95
C GLU A 40 40.18 13.55 -15.93
N ASN A 41 40.31 12.57 -15.03
CA ASN A 41 41.53 11.79 -14.87
C ASN A 41 41.96 11.13 -16.18
N VAL A 42 41.02 10.67 -17.01
CA VAL A 42 41.36 10.08 -18.30
C VAL A 42 41.97 11.09 -19.28
N VAL A 43 41.58 12.36 -19.24
CA VAL A 43 42.17 13.42 -20.08
C VAL A 43 43.60 13.71 -19.64
N VAL A 44 43.86 13.71 -18.33
CA VAL A 44 45.21 13.86 -17.78
C VAL A 44 46.10 12.68 -18.20
N ILE A 45 45.62 11.45 -18.06
CA ILE A 45 46.34 10.23 -18.46
C ILE A 45 46.57 10.21 -19.97
N GLY A 46 45.54 10.53 -20.76
CA GLY A 46 45.61 10.55 -22.21
C GLY A 46 46.60 11.59 -22.73
N LYS A 47 46.71 12.75 -22.07
CA LYS A 47 47.73 13.76 -22.38
C LYS A 47 49.15 13.22 -22.20
N LEU A 48 49.40 12.42 -21.15
CA LEU A 48 50.70 11.75 -20.94
C LEU A 48 50.99 10.71 -22.03
N ALA A 49 49.95 10.13 -22.63
CA ALA A 49 50.03 9.18 -23.74
C ALA A 49 49.99 9.84 -25.14
N GLY A 50 49.97 11.18 -25.23
CA GLY A 50 49.93 11.91 -26.50
C GLY A 50 48.57 11.93 -27.21
N LEU A 51 47.48 11.62 -26.51
CA LEU A 51 46.12 11.59 -27.05
C LEU A 51 45.44 12.97 -26.96
N SER A 52 44.50 13.23 -27.87
CA SER A 52 43.61 14.39 -27.77
C SER A 52 42.64 14.25 -26.60
N ALA A 53 42.11 15.37 -26.08
CA ALA A 53 41.15 15.35 -24.98
C ALA A 53 39.87 14.56 -25.35
N GLN A 54 39.35 14.75 -26.56
CA GLN A 54 38.16 14.04 -27.05
C GLN A 54 38.40 12.52 -27.14
N THR A 55 39.51 12.10 -27.75
CA THR A 55 39.88 10.68 -27.83
C THR A 55 40.06 10.07 -26.45
N SER A 56 40.64 10.82 -25.51
CA SER A 56 40.83 10.39 -24.13
C SER A 56 39.48 10.18 -23.42
N LEU A 57 38.53 11.10 -23.59
CA LEU A 57 37.19 10.98 -23.04
C LEU A 57 36.43 9.77 -23.62
N SER A 58 36.44 9.58 -24.94
CA SER A 58 35.78 8.43 -25.57
C SER A 58 36.33 7.11 -25.07
N LEU A 59 37.66 6.96 -25.04
CA LEU A 59 38.32 5.76 -24.52
C LEU A 59 38.07 5.57 -23.01
N GLY A 60 38.02 6.66 -22.24
CA GLY A 60 37.70 6.64 -20.82
C GLY A 60 36.30 6.12 -20.54
N PHE A 61 35.30 6.66 -21.23
CA PHE A 61 33.92 6.22 -21.08
C PHE A 61 33.73 4.76 -21.53
N LEU A 62 34.34 4.34 -22.65
CA LEU A 62 34.29 2.93 -23.08
C LEU A 62 34.96 1.99 -22.07
N THR A 63 36.09 2.41 -21.49
CA THR A 63 36.77 1.65 -20.43
C THR A 63 35.91 1.56 -19.18
N ALA A 64 35.27 2.66 -18.77
CA ALA A 64 34.33 2.67 -17.66
C ALA A 64 33.11 1.78 -17.92
N ALA A 65 32.58 1.76 -19.15
CA ALA A 65 31.49 0.85 -19.55
C ALA A 65 31.91 -0.62 -19.41
N LEU A 66 33.11 -0.98 -19.87
CA LEU A 66 33.64 -2.34 -19.76
C LEU A 66 33.84 -2.77 -18.30
N ILE A 67 34.49 -1.92 -17.49
CA ILE A 67 34.69 -2.19 -16.06
C ILE A 67 33.34 -2.35 -15.35
N THR A 68 32.37 -1.49 -15.66
CA THR A 68 31.01 -1.55 -15.10
C THR A 68 30.27 -2.82 -15.53
N ALA A 69 30.46 -3.30 -16.76
CA ALA A 69 29.89 -4.55 -17.23
C ALA A 69 30.45 -5.75 -16.45
N VAL A 70 31.77 -5.82 -16.27
CA VAL A 70 32.43 -6.87 -15.47
C VAL A 70 31.93 -6.85 -14.01
N ALA A 71 31.87 -5.66 -13.42
CA ALA A 71 31.33 -5.47 -12.06
C ALA A 71 29.87 -5.92 -11.96
N SER A 72 29.04 -5.57 -12.94
CA SER A 72 27.61 -5.95 -12.97
C SER A 72 27.44 -7.47 -13.00
N VAL A 73 28.21 -8.17 -13.83
CA VAL A 73 28.17 -9.64 -13.92
C VAL A 73 28.57 -10.26 -12.58
N LEU A 74 29.67 -9.79 -11.97
CA LEU A 74 30.12 -10.31 -10.69
C LEU A 74 29.08 -10.06 -9.58
N ARG A 75 28.47 -8.87 -9.54
CA ARG A 75 27.44 -8.52 -8.54
C ARG A 75 26.18 -9.37 -8.72
N MET A 76 25.69 -9.53 -9.95
CA MET A 76 24.52 -10.36 -10.25
C MET A 76 24.75 -11.82 -9.90
N TRP A 77 25.90 -12.38 -10.25
CA TRP A 77 26.25 -13.77 -9.91
C TRP A 77 26.36 -13.97 -8.40
N SER A 78 27.01 -13.04 -7.69
CA SER A 78 27.12 -13.08 -6.23
C SER A 78 25.77 -12.95 -5.54
N GLY A 79 24.87 -12.13 -6.10
CA GLY A 79 23.50 -11.97 -5.65
C GLY A 79 22.62 -13.20 -5.89
N SER A 80 22.83 -13.92 -6.98
CA SER A 80 22.13 -15.18 -7.25
C SER A 80 22.43 -16.27 -6.22
N VAL A 81 23.64 -16.25 -5.65
CA VAL A 81 24.08 -17.18 -4.60
C VAL A 81 23.65 -16.75 -3.20
N LEU A 82 23.81 -15.47 -2.84
CA LEU A 82 23.48 -14.98 -1.49
C LEU A 82 21.98 -14.74 -1.30
N THR A 83 21.24 -14.55 -2.39
CA THR A 83 19.84 -14.10 -2.45
C THR A 83 19.62 -12.67 -1.90
N SER A 84 18.67 -11.96 -2.49
CA SER A 84 18.30 -10.60 -2.11
C SER A 84 17.85 -10.49 -0.65
N LYS A 85 17.18 -11.52 -0.12
CA LYS A 85 16.72 -11.58 1.28
C LYS A 85 17.85 -11.49 2.30
N ARG A 86 19.01 -12.10 2.03
CA ARG A 86 20.16 -12.05 2.96
C ARG A 86 21.01 -10.80 2.76
N MET A 87 21.27 -10.44 1.50
CA MET A 87 22.06 -9.26 1.15
C MET A 87 21.43 -7.96 1.68
N MET A 88 20.10 -7.84 1.56
CA MET A 88 19.38 -6.60 1.80
C MET A 88 18.79 -6.48 3.21
N ALA A 89 18.94 -7.51 4.05
CA ALA A 89 18.49 -7.47 5.43
C ALA A 89 19.25 -6.41 6.24
N PHE A 90 18.56 -5.67 7.10
CA PHE A 90 19.20 -4.78 8.06
C PHE A 90 20.06 -5.53 9.11
N PRO A 91 19.58 -6.65 9.71
CA PRO A 91 20.44 -7.48 10.54
C PRO A 91 21.31 -8.44 9.71
N VAL A 92 22.52 -8.75 10.21
CA VAL A 92 23.39 -9.79 9.66
C VAL A 92 22.62 -11.12 9.66
N GLN A 93 22.62 -11.80 8.52
CA GLN A 93 22.05 -13.14 8.40
C GLN A 93 23.18 -14.16 8.58
N ASP A 94 23.13 -14.91 9.67
CA ASP A 94 24.11 -15.91 10.04
C ASP A 94 23.56 -17.34 10.00
N ASP A 95 22.38 -17.55 9.41
CA ASP A 95 21.64 -18.83 9.36
C ASP A 95 22.32 -19.95 8.55
N SER A 96 23.08 -19.63 7.48
CA SER A 96 23.95 -20.62 6.82
C SER A 96 25.22 -20.03 6.20
N LEU A 97 26.31 -20.79 6.27
CA LEU A 97 27.59 -20.42 5.68
C LEU A 97 27.64 -20.78 4.19
N LEU A 98 27.68 -19.78 3.32
CA LEU A 98 27.75 -19.97 1.87
C LEU A 98 29.19 -20.04 1.38
N VAL A 99 29.56 -21.17 0.78
CA VAL A 99 30.92 -21.46 0.29
C VAL A 99 30.86 -22.01 -1.14
N ILE A 100 30.07 -21.36 -1.99
CA ILE A 100 29.83 -21.76 -3.39
C ILE A 100 29.96 -20.56 -4.34
N GLY A 101 30.16 -20.82 -5.63
CA GLY A 101 30.23 -19.75 -6.64
C GLY A 101 31.33 -18.72 -6.35
N PRO A 102 31.08 -17.41 -6.54
CA PRO A 102 32.10 -16.37 -6.38
C PRO A 102 32.65 -16.26 -4.95
N TYR A 103 31.94 -16.81 -3.96
CA TYR A 103 32.38 -16.90 -2.56
C TYR A 103 33.55 -17.88 -2.36
N LEU A 104 33.91 -18.67 -3.37
CA LEU A 104 35.15 -19.48 -3.34
C LEU A 104 36.38 -18.69 -3.82
N ILE A 105 36.18 -17.58 -4.52
CA ILE A 105 37.26 -16.73 -5.06
C ILE A 105 37.64 -15.65 -4.05
N VAL A 106 36.62 -14.96 -3.50
CA VAL A 106 36.74 -13.98 -2.41
C VAL A 106 35.55 -14.11 -1.48
N ARG A 107 35.71 -13.80 -0.19
CA ARG A 107 34.60 -13.92 0.79
C ARG A 107 33.50 -12.88 0.60
N ASN A 108 33.83 -11.76 -0.03
CA ASN A 108 32.95 -10.59 -0.14
C ASN A 108 32.83 -10.09 -1.59
N PRO A 109 32.34 -10.93 -2.53
CA PRO A 109 32.37 -10.62 -3.96
C PRO A 109 31.41 -9.49 -4.35
N ILE A 110 30.35 -9.24 -3.57
CA ILE A 110 29.44 -8.11 -3.78
C ILE A 110 30.14 -6.78 -3.50
N TYR A 111 30.82 -6.65 -2.36
CA TYR A 111 31.61 -5.45 -2.04
C TYR A 111 32.76 -5.25 -3.02
N LEU A 112 33.38 -6.35 -3.49
CA LEU A 112 34.39 -6.28 -4.55
C LEU A 112 33.81 -5.75 -5.87
N ALA A 113 32.63 -6.23 -6.28
CA ALA A 113 31.99 -5.77 -7.50
C ALA A 113 31.73 -4.25 -7.47
N ASP A 114 31.30 -3.71 -6.32
CA ASP A 114 31.08 -2.28 -6.15
C ASP A 114 32.39 -1.50 -6.26
N LEU A 115 33.47 -1.98 -5.62
CA LEU A 115 34.79 -1.36 -5.73
C LEU A 115 35.29 -1.36 -7.17
N ILE A 116 35.06 -2.43 -7.93
CA ILE A 116 35.41 -2.49 -9.37
C ILE A 116 34.61 -1.45 -10.14
N ALA A 117 33.28 -1.40 -9.96
CA ALA A 117 32.42 -0.43 -10.63
C ALA A 117 32.87 1.02 -10.37
N PHE A 118 33.03 1.39 -9.10
CA PHE A 118 33.42 2.75 -8.72
C PHE A 118 34.88 3.09 -9.06
N SER A 119 35.76 2.10 -9.22
CA SER A 119 37.10 2.33 -9.77
C SER A 119 37.04 2.72 -11.26
N GLY A 120 36.08 2.17 -12.01
CA GLY A 120 35.82 2.60 -13.40
C GLY A 120 35.37 4.05 -13.49
N PHE A 121 34.60 4.53 -12.51
CA PHE A 121 34.14 5.93 -12.44
C PHE A 121 35.27 6.93 -12.24
N VAL A 122 36.38 6.52 -11.60
CA VAL A 122 37.54 7.41 -11.37
C VAL A 122 38.06 8.00 -12.68
N LEU A 123 38.03 7.23 -13.77
CA LEU A 123 38.48 7.68 -15.09
C LEU A 123 37.65 8.86 -15.62
N CYS A 124 36.37 8.88 -15.29
CA CYS A 124 35.37 9.81 -15.78
C CYS A 124 35.14 11.02 -14.87
N LEU A 125 35.91 11.13 -13.78
CA LEU A 125 35.82 12.21 -12.80
C LEU A 125 37.16 12.97 -12.73
N PRO A 126 37.17 14.21 -12.21
CA PRO A 126 38.41 14.91 -11.86
C PRO A 126 39.20 14.18 -10.76
N PHE A 127 40.40 14.66 -10.42
CA PHE A 127 41.31 14.00 -9.47
C PHE A 127 40.69 13.67 -8.10
N ILE A 128 39.73 14.49 -7.63
CA ILE A 128 39.00 14.25 -6.38
C ILE A 128 38.22 12.92 -6.41
N GLY A 129 37.82 12.47 -7.60
CA GLY A 129 37.12 11.20 -7.83
C GLY A 129 37.91 9.97 -7.37
N VAL A 130 39.25 10.06 -7.27
CA VAL A 130 40.10 8.97 -6.73
C VAL A 130 39.73 8.63 -5.28
N LEU A 131 39.18 9.59 -4.52
CA LEU A 131 38.72 9.34 -3.15
C LEU A 131 37.51 8.39 -3.09
N LEU A 132 36.74 8.25 -4.17
CA LEU A 132 35.52 7.45 -4.18
C LEU A 132 35.77 5.97 -3.85
N PRO A 133 36.58 5.21 -4.62
CA PRO A 133 36.88 3.81 -4.27
C PRO A 133 37.66 3.70 -2.96
N ALA A 134 38.48 4.69 -2.59
CA ALA A 134 39.24 4.67 -1.33
C ALA A 134 38.32 4.75 -0.09
N LEU A 135 37.37 5.69 -0.08
CA LEU A 135 36.41 5.85 1.00
C LEU A 135 35.46 4.64 1.10
N LEU A 136 34.99 4.13 -0.05
CA LEU A 136 34.17 2.92 -0.07
C LEU A 136 34.95 1.69 0.41
N TYR A 137 36.24 1.57 0.10
CA TYR A 137 37.08 0.49 0.59
C TYR A 137 37.21 0.51 2.12
N LEU A 138 37.42 1.70 2.70
CA LEU A 138 37.48 1.87 4.16
C LEU A 138 36.15 1.49 4.83
N HIS A 139 35.04 2.01 4.29
CA HIS A 139 33.68 1.70 4.75
C HIS A 139 33.38 0.19 4.68
N TYR A 140 33.61 -0.44 3.54
CA TYR A 140 33.37 -1.88 3.36
C TYR A 140 34.26 -2.73 4.25
N THR A 141 35.52 -2.34 4.47
CA THR A 141 36.40 -3.05 5.40
C THR A 141 35.87 -3.02 6.84
N GLN A 142 35.22 -1.93 7.26
CA GLN A 142 34.58 -1.84 8.57
C GLN A 142 33.34 -2.74 8.67
N LEU A 143 32.47 -2.74 7.65
CA LEU A 143 31.29 -3.60 7.58
C LEU A 143 31.65 -5.08 7.58
N ILE A 144 32.60 -5.48 6.72
CA ILE A 144 33.05 -6.87 6.61
C ILE A 144 33.63 -7.35 7.95
N LYS A 145 34.38 -6.52 8.67
CA LYS A 145 34.89 -6.89 10.01
C LYS A 145 33.75 -7.15 11.00
N TYR A 146 32.66 -6.40 10.90
CA TYR A 146 31.49 -6.60 11.78
C TYR A 146 30.71 -7.88 11.42
N GLU A 147 30.53 -8.15 10.13
CA GLU A 147 29.92 -9.41 9.64
C GLU A 147 30.78 -10.63 10.00
N GLU A 148 32.10 -10.57 9.78
CA GLU A 148 33.05 -11.64 10.10
C GLU A 148 32.97 -12.04 11.58
N VAL A 149 32.83 -11.09 12.51
CA VAL A 149 32.68 -11.38 13.95
C VAL A 149 31.40 -12.16 14.25
N SER A 150 30.31 -11.85 13.56
CA SER A 150 29.02 -12.53 13.74
C SER A 150 29.08 -13.96 13.18
N LEU A 151 29.65 -14.12 11.98
CA LEU A 151 29.82 -15.43 11.33
C LEU A 151 30.82 -16.33 12.09
N GLU A 152 31.89 -15.77 12.65
CA GLU A 152 32.82 -16.50 13.53
C GLU A 152 32.13 -17.04 14.78
N LYS A 153 31.26 -16.23 15.39
CA LYS A 153 30.52 -16.62 16.58
C LYS A 153 29.59 -17.80 16.31
N GLN A 154 28.92 -17.79 15.16
CA GLN A 154 27.97 -18.84 14.79
C GLN A 154 28.63 -20.12 14.28
N PHE A 155 29.55 -20.01 13.32
CA PHE A 155 30.10 -21.15 12.58
C PHE A 155 31.47 -21.63 13.08
N LYS A 156 32.10 -20.92 14.03
CA LYS A 156 33.32 -21.32 14.74
C LYS A 156 34.44 -21.83 13.81
N GLU A 157 34.81 -23.11 13.91
CA GLU A 157 35.91 -23.72 13.16
C GLU A 157 35.66 -23.72 11.65
N GLN A 158 34.42 -23.95 11.20
CA GLN A 158 34.07 -23.98 9.77
C GLN A 158 34.38 -22.64 9.09
N TYR A 159 34.07 -21.53 9.75
CA TYR A 159 34.38 -20.20 9.23
C TYR A 159 35.87 -19.88 9.31
N THR A 160 36.56 -20.35 10.36
CA THR A 160 38.01 -20.17 10.50
C THR A 160 38.77 -20.84 9.37
N ASP A 161 38.38 -22.06 8.98
CA ASP A 161 38.99 -22.78 7.86
C ASP A 161 38.60 -22.21 6.49
N TYR A 162 37.42 -21.62 6.38
CA TYR A 162 37.05 -20.82 5.21
C TYR A 162 37.94 -19.57 5.07
N LYS A 163 38.18 -18.83 6.17
CA LYS A 163 39.04 -17.64 6.18
C LYS A 163 40.48 -17.91 5.76
N LYS A 164 41.04 -19.08 6.10
CA LYS A 164 42.40 -19.49 5.71
C LYS A 164 42.53 -19.74 4.20
N ARG A 165 41.46 -20.20 3.56
CA ARG A 165 41.47 -20.64 2.16
C ARG A 165 41.09 -19.52 1.18
N VAL A 166 40.08 -18.71 1.53
CA VAL A 166 39.51 -17.72 0.62
C VAL A 166 39.79 -16.32 1.14
N PRO A 167 40.44 -15.41 0.39
CA PRO A 167 40.78 -14.05 0.84
C PRO A 167 39.55 -13.13 0.95
N ARG A 168 39.69 -12.00 1.66
CA ARG A 168 38.56 -11.10 1.97
C ARG A 168 37.97 -10.41 0.74
N LEU A 169 38.81 -9.73 -0.06
CA LEU A 169 38.41 -8.89 -1.21
C LEU A 169 39.31 -9.07 -2.43
N ILE A 170 40.62 -9.25 -2.26
CA ILE A 170 41.56 -9.42 -3.38
C ILE A 170 41.88 -10.91 -3.54
N PRO A 171 41.61 -11.51 -4.72
CA PRO A 171 41.96 -12.92 -4.98
C PRO A 171 43.47 -13.18 -4.79
N ASN A 172 43.82 -14.37 -4.33
CA ASN A 172 45.21 -14.81 -4.24
C ASN A 172 45.45 -16.01 -5.16
N HIS A 173 46.71 -16.42 -5.36
CA HIS A 173 47.04 -17.53 -6.27
C HIS A 173 46.27 -18.84 -5.97
N ARG A 174 45.94 -19.12 -4.70
CA ARG A 174 45.17 -20.31 -4.32
C ARG A 174 43.70 -20.19 -4.72
N SER A 175 43.05 -19.06 -4.46
CA SER A 175 41.65 -18.86 -4.83
C SER A 175 41.45 -18.70 -6.34
N LEU A 176 42.46 -18.18 -7.05
CA LEU A 176 42.49 -18.15 -8.52
C LEU A 176 42.55 -19.56 -9.14
N GLY A 177 43.17 -20.53 -8.47
CA GLY A 177 43.19 -21.93 -8.91
C GLY A 177 41.79 -22.57 -8.98
N SER A 178 40.84 -22.07 -8.19
CA SER A 178 39.45 -22.55 -8.17
C SER A 178 38.56 -21.89 -9.23
N VAL A 179 39.04 -20.87 -9.95
CA VAL A 179 38.22 -20.08 -10.88
C VAL A 179 37.59 -20.96 -11.97
N LYS A 180 38.36 -21.87 -12.57
CA LYS A 180 37.88 -22.74 -13.66
C LYS A 180 36.76 -23.69 -13.21
N SER A 181 36.80 -24.19 -11.98
CA SER A 181 35.73 -25.04 -11.44
C SER A 181 34.51 -24.21 -11.07
N VAL A 182 34.72 -23.03 -10.49
CA VAL A 182 33.65 -22.12 -10.05
C VAL A 182 32.83 -21.61 -11.25
N PHE A 183 33.46 -21.28 -12.38
CA PHE A 183 32.75 -20.82 -13.58
C PHE A 183 31.86 -21.89 -14.24
N LYS A 184 32.06 -23.19 -13.94
CA LYS A 184 31.16 -24.25 -14.46
C LYS A 184 29.76 -24.19 -13.84
N GLU A 185 29.65 -23.62 -12.66
CA GLU A 185 28.40 -23.43 -11.91
C GLU A 185 27.90 -21.97 -12.02
N PHE A 186 28.33 -21.26 -13.06
CA PHE A 186 27.90 -19.89 -13.29
C PHE A 186 26.41 -19.86 -13.67
N GLU A 187 25.60 -19.26 -12.80
CA GLU A 187 24.19 -19.01 -13.04
C GLU A 187 23.82 -17.62 -12.51
N ILE A 188 23.10 -16.85 -13.35
CA ILE A 188 22.40 -15.64 -12.92
C ILE A 188 20.91 -15.96 -12.93
N ASN A 189 20.38 -16.27 -11.76
CA ASN A 189 18.94 -16.46 -11.57
C ASN A 189 18.20 -15.11 -11.55
N ARG A 190 16.86 -15.18 -11.62
CA ARG A 190 15.99 -14.00 -11.66
C ARG A 190 16.17 -13.08 -10.46
N ASP A 191 16.48 -13.62 -9.29
CA ASP A 191 16.67 -12.86 -8.05
C ASP A 191 17.97 -12.04 -8.09
N GLY A 192 19.08 -12.68 -8.47
CA GLY A 192 20.37 -12.02 -8.65
C GLY A 192 20.30 -10.94 -9.73
N PHE A 193 19.68 -11.22 -10.88
CA PHE A 193 19.47 -10.21 -11.92
C PHE A 193 18.66 -9.00 -11.40
N ARG A 194 17.45 -9.24 -10.89
CA ARG A 194 16.52 -8.17 -10.51
C ARG A 194 17.04 -7.28 -9.39
N HIS A 195 17.72 -7.85 -8.41
CA HIS A 195 18.11 -7.13 -7.20
C HIS A 195 19.57 -6.66 -7.20
N ASN A 196 20.36 -7.03 -8.21
CA ASN A 196 21.78 -6.67 -8.29
C ASN A 196 22.22 -6.04 -9.63
N ALA A 197 21.31 -5.83 -10.59
CA ALA A 197 21.58 -5.12 -11.85
C ALA A 197 21.67 -3.58 -11.69
N VAL A 198 22.06 -3.08 -10.52
CA VAL A 198 22.10 -1.64 -10.18
C VAL A 198 22.95 -0.81 -11.16
N TYR A 199 23.98 -1.42 -11.74
CA TYR A 199 24.90 -0.76 -12.65
C TYR A 199 24.58 -0.97 -14.14
N LEU A 200 23.56 -1.77 -14.47
CA LEU A 200 23.33 -2.22 -15.84
C LEU A 200 23.00 -1.07 -16.80
N LEU A 201 22.23 -0.07 -16.34
CA LEU A 201 21.88 1.10 -17.15
C LEU A 201 23.03 2.11 -17.28
N LEU A 202 24.07 2.05 -16.43
CA LEU A 202 25.25 2.89 -16.59
C LEU A 202 26.09 2.49 -17.81
N ILE A 203 26.04 1.22 -18.23
CA ILE A 203 26.80 0.71 -19.39
C ILE A 203 26.38 1.42 -20.70
N PRO A 204 25.10 1.38 -21.13
CA PRO A 204 24.68 2.14 -22.31
C PRO A 204 24.84 3.65 -22.09
N GLY A 205 24.71 4.13 -20.85
CA GLY A 205 24.98 5.52 -20.51
C GLY A 205 26.41 5.96 -20.83
N PHE A 206 27.41 5.17 -20.42
CA PHE A 206 28.81 5.42 -20.73
C PHE A 206 29.12 5.25 -22.22
N ILE A 207 28.47 4.30 -22.90
CA ILE A 207 28.61 4.16 -24.35
C ILE A 207 28.13 5.43 -25.05
N VAL A 208 26.97 5.97 -24.68
CA VAL A 208 26.48 7.26 -25.23
C VAL A 208 27.43 8.41 -24.89
N ALA A 209 27.90 8.49 -23.64
CA ALA A 209 28.87 9.50 -23.21
C ALA A 209 30.19 9.43 -24.00
N SER A 210 30.59 8.25 -24.49
CA SER A 210 31.79 8.11 -25.32
C SER A 210 31.68 8.83 -26.67
N PHE A 211 30.46 9.00 -27.19
CA PHE A 211 30.20 9.73 -28.44
C PHE A 211 29.91 11.21 -28.20
N THR A 212 29.22 11.54 -27.11
CA THR A 212 28.84 12.93 -26.80
C THR A 212 29.93 13.69 -26.05
N HIS A 213 30.89 12.97 -25.45
CA HIS A 213 31.91 13.49 -24.54
C HIS A 213 31.33 14.15 -23.27
N GLU A 214 30.07 13.85 -22.94
CA GLU A 214 29.37 14.43 -21.80
C GLU A 214 28.94 13.35 -20.80
N MET A 215 29.54 13.39 -19.61
CA MET A 215 29.24 12.48 -18.48
C MET A 215 27.77 12.53 -18.03
N LEU A 216 27.07 13.64 -18.28
CA LEU A 216 25.66 13.81 -17.91
C LEU A 216 24.76 12.73 -18.55
N HIS A 217 25.08 12.27 -19.76
CA HIS A 217 24.33 11.21 -20.43
C HIS A 217 24.43 9.87 -19.67
N ALA A 218 25.61 9.54 -19.17
CA ALA A 218 25.81 8.35 -18.35
C ALA A 218 25.00 8.41 -17.05
N ILE A 219 24.96 9.58 -16.41
CA ILE A 219 24.20 9.81 -15.19
C ILE A 219 22.70 9.70 -15.46
N LEU A 220 22.17 10.39 -16.47
CA LEU A 220 20.73 10.42 -16.77
C LEU A 220 20.18 9.04 -17.14
N ILE A 221 20.96 8.26 -17.91
CA ILE A 221 20.57 6.90 -18.32
C ILE A 221 20.72 5.92 -17.14
N GLY A 222 21.75 6.07 -16.30
CA GLY A 222 22.01 5.16 -15.18
C GLY A 222 21.18 5.40 -13.93
N LEU A 223 20.81 6.65 -13.64
CA LEU A 223 20.12 7.05 -12.40
C LEU A 223 18.81 6.27 -12.11
N PRO A 224 17.96 5.95 -13.10
CA PRO A 224 16.76 5.12 -12.87
C PRO A 224 17.05 3.77 -12.23
N ALA A 225 18.12 3.06 -12.63
CA ALA A 225 18.48 1.76 -12.04
C ALA A 225 18.91 1.90 -10.57
N ILE A 226 19.59 3.01 -10.25
CA ILE A 226 20.05 3.32 -8.89
C ILE A 226 18.85 3.66 -7.98
N ILE A 227 17.90 4.45 -8.47
CA ILE A 227 16.68 4.80 -7.74
C ILE A 227 15.81 3.56 -7.50
N ASP A 228 15.58 2.75 -8.54
CA ASP A 228 14.80 1.51 -8.43
C ASP A 228 15.43 0.56 -7.39
N TRP A 229 16.76 0.40 -7.45
CA TRP A 229 17.49 -0.40 -6.47
C TRP A 229 17.34 0.14 -5.04
N ALA A 230 17.47 1.45 -4.82
CA ALA A 230 17.35 2.06 -3.50
C ALA A 230 15.93 1.92 -2.91
N VAL A 231 14.90 2.05 -3.75
CA VAL A 231 13.50 1.85 -3.35
C VAL A 231 13.25 0.40 -2.97
N ILE A 232 13.62 -0.56 -3.84
CA ILE A 232 13.44 -1.99 -3.57
C ILE A 232 14.21 -2.41 -2.31
N HIS A 233 15.42 -1.91 -2.13
CA HIS A 233 16.22 -2.20 -0.95
C HIS A 233 15.58 -1.68 0.34
N THR A 234 15.00 -0.48 0.30
CA THR A 234 14.29 0.08 1.47
C THR A 234 13.10 -0.80 1.83
N ILE A 235 12.35 -1.28 0.83
CA ILE A 235 11.20 -2.17 1.03
C ILE A 235 11.65 -3.51 1.62
N ILE A 236 12.64 -4.18 1.02
CA ILE A 236 13.12 -5.51 1.47
C ILE A 236 13.81 -5.43 2.83
N GLY A 237 14.63 -4.41 3.08
CA GLY A 237 15.29 -4.22 4.38
C GLY A 237 14.29 -4.04 5.52
N THR A 238 13.14 -3.41 5.25
CA THR A 238 12.05 -3.27 6.23
C THR A 238 11.13 -4.49 6.32
N ALA A 239 11.24 -5.46 5.42
CA ALA A 239 10.42 -6.67 5.44
C ALA A 239 10.96 -7.65 6.49
N LYS A 240 10.18 -7.92 7.55
CA LYS A 240 10.49 -8.95 8.55
C LYS A 240 10.43 -10.34 7.88
N ASN A 241 11.46 -11.18 8.07
CA ASN A 241 11.42 -12.60 7.70
C ASN A 241 10.47 -13.35 8.67
N PRO A 242 9.46 -14.09 8.19
CA PRO A 242 8.55 -14.82 9.07
C PRO A 242 9.08 -16.22 9.40
N ASN A 243 9.22 -16.53 10.69
CA ASN A 243 9.24 -17.89 11.25
C ASN A 243 7.87 -18.26 11.83
N ASN A 244 7.58 -19.54 12.05
CA ASN A 244 6.27 -20.02 12.56
C ASN A 244 5.84 -19.41 13.91
N ASN A 245 6.77 -18.96 14.74
CA ASN A 245 6.43 -18.22 15.98
C ASN A 245 5.96 -16.78 15.69
N ASP A 246 6.27 -16.24 14.51
CA ASP A 246 5.81 -14.94 14.05
C ASP A 246 4.36 -14.96 13.57
N ILE A 247 3.70 -16.11 13.43
CA ILE A 247 2.25 -16.15 13.12
C ILE A 247 1.46 -15.76 14.37
N GLN A 248 1.76 -16.35 15.53
CA GLN A 248 1.16 -15.97 16.82
C GLN A 248 1.62 -14.57 17.27
N LYS A 249 2.86 -14.20 16.96
CA LYS A 249 3.38 -12.86 17.24
C LYS A 249 2.86 -11.80 16.25
N ALA A 250 2.55 -12.15 15.00
CA ALA A 250 1.90 -11.26 14.02
C ALA A 250 0.42 -11.04 14.36
N GLU A 251 -0.21 -11.97 15.07
CA GLU A 251 -1.56 -11.78 15.62
C GLU A 251 -1.52 -10.78 16.79
N GLN A 252 -0.54 -10.90 17.69
CA GLN A 252 -0.28 -9.90 18.74
C GLN A 252 0.27 -8.55 18.22
N GLU A 253 1.10 -8.57 17.18
CA GLU A 253 1.64 -7.36 16.53
C GLU A 253 0.61 -6.72 15.60
N ARG A 254 -0.35 -7.46 15.03
CA ARG A 254 -1.55 -6.89 14.36
C ARG A 254 -2.32 -6.05 15.35
N ILE A 255 -2.65 -6.61 16.53
CA ILE A 255 -3.29 -5.89 17.64
C ILE A 255 -2.50 -4.63 18.06
N HIS A 256 -1.16 -4.64 17.94
CA HIS A 256 -0.31 -3.48 18.27
C HIS A 256 -0.10 -2.48 17.10
N SER A 257 -0.17 -2.94 15.84
CA SER A 257 -0.11 -2.11 14.63
C SER A 257 -1.46 -1.43 14.34
N ASP A 258 -2.53 -2.11 14.73
CA ASP A 258 -3.91 -1.64 14.80
C ASP A 258 -4.00 -0.38 15.67
N LYS A 259 -3.24 -0.32 16.77
CA LYS A 259 -3.15 0.91 17.59
C LYS A 259 -2.58 2.13 16.88
N LYS A 260 -1.92 2.02 15.71
CA LYS A 260 -1.50 3.16 14.88
C LYS A 260 -2.47 3.46 13.73
N VAL A 261 -3.14 2.44 13.18
CA VAL A 261 -4.15 2.60 12.11
C VAL A 261 -5.46 3.15 12.69
N PHE A 262 -5.85 2.71 13.88
CA PHE A 262 -7.01 3.19 14.65
C PHE A 262 -6.69 4.45 15.48
N LYS A 263 -5.78 5.31 15.01
CA LYS A 263 -5.56 6.65 15.62
C LYS A 263 -6.35 7.74 14.93
N ASP A 264 -7.05 7.41 13.85
CA ASP A 264 -7.75 8.37 13.03
C ASP A 264 -8.99 7.76 12.35
N ILE A 265 -9.84 8.63 11.80
CA ILE A 265 -11.00 8.28 10.99
C ILE A 265 -10.53 7.63 9.69
N MET A 266 -10.90 6.37 9.49
CA MET A 266 -10.57 5.63 8.28
C MET A 266 -11.48 6.03 7.12
N TYR A 267 -12.78 6.09 7.39
CA TYR A 267 -13.82 6.41 6.41
C TYR A 267 -14.71 7.53 6.96
N ALA A 268 -14.73 8.69 6.30
CA ALA A 268 -15.71 9.73 6.63
C ALA A 268 -17.12 9.41 6.11
N GLN A 269 -17.21 8.49 5.15
CA GLN A 269 -18.43 8.04 4.50
C GLN A 269 -18.47 6.50 4.47
N CYS A 270 -19.64 5.88 4.65
CA CYS A 270 -19.80 4.47 4.27
C CYS A 270 -19.72 4.38 2.75
N TRP A 271 -19.00 3.38 2.23
CA TRP A 271 -18.80 3.15 0.79
C TRP A 271 -19.65 1.99 0.28
N GLU A 272 -20.89 1.95 0.75
CA GLU A 272 -21.84 0.85 0.59
C GLU A 272 -23.23 1.43 0.45
N ASP A 273 -23.99 1.01 -0.56
CA ASP A 273 -25.31 1.58 -0.80
C ASP A 273 -26.33 1.07 0.24
N PRO A 274 -26.85 1.92 1.14
CA PRO A 274 -27.79 1.48 2.16
C PRO A 274 -29.17 1.13 1.58
N ARG A 275 -29.49 1.53 0.34
CA ARG A 275 -30.81 1.29 -0.26
C ARG A 275 -31.08 -0.21 -0.43
N ILE A 276 -30.06 -0.96 -0.84
CA ILE A 276 -30.16 -2.41 -1.03
C ILE A 276 -30.22 -3.17 0.30
N ASP A 277 -29.59 -2.66 1.36
CA ASP A 277 -29.72 -3.23 2.71
C ASP A 277 -31.13 -2.98 3.26
N ARG A 278 -31.66 -1.77 3.09
CA ARG A 278 -33.03 -1.42 3.50
C ARG A 278 -34.09 -2.27 2.77
N GLU A 279 -33.92 -2.47 1.46
CA GLU A 279 -34.79 -3.34 0.66
C GLU A 279 -34.67 -4.80 1.11
N ALA A 280 -33.48 -5.30 1.48
CA ALA A 280 -33.31 -6.65 2.02
C ALA A 280 -33.92 -6.82 3.42
N PHE A 281 -33.79 -5.81 4.27
CA PHE A 281 -34.22 -5.90 5.68
C PHE A 281 -35.73 -5.82 5.85
N HIS A 282 -36.42 -4.98 5.06
CA HIS A 282 -37.84 -4.65 5.27
C HIS A 282 -38.14 -4.31 6.75
N THR A 283 -37.31 -3.45 7.33
CA THR A 283 -37.34 -3.08 8.75
C THR A 283 -38.68 -2.47 9.17
N THR A 284 -39.11 -2.79 10.39
CA THR A 284 -40.34 -2.34 11.05
C THR A 284 -40.04 -1.74 12.43
N SER A 285 -41.07 -1.27 13.15
CA SER A 285 -40.92 -0.67 14.48
C SER A 285 -40.49 -1.63 15.59
N ASP A 286 -40.56 -2.94 15.37
CA ASP A 286 -40.20 -3.97 16.34
C ASP A 286 -38.78 -4.52 16.09
N ASP A 287 -38.12 -4.00 15.06
CA ASP A 287 -36.81 -4.47 14.63
C ASP A 287 -35.67 -3.74 15.34
N VAL A 288 -34.66 -4.54 15.72
CA VAL A 288 -33.37 -4.07 16.20
C VAL A 288 -32.35 -4.33 15.10
N VAL A 289 -31.74 -3.25 14.60
CA VAL A 289 -30.81 -3.31 13.47
C VAL A 289 -29.38 -3.17 13.98
N PHE A 290 -28.56 -4.18 13.78
CA PHE A 290 -27.11 -4.10 13.97
C PHE A 290 -26.42 -3.63 12.68
N SER A 291 -25.45 -2.74 12.80
CA SER A 291 -24.59 -2.32 11.69
C SER A 291 -23.19 -2.01 12.17
N ILE A 292 -22.20 -2.39 11.37
CA ILE A 292 -20.85 -1.83 11.51
C ILE A 292 -20.92 -0.31 11.29
N THR A 293 -20.32 0.47 12.19
CA THR A 293 -20.40 1.94 12.16
C THR A 293 -19.77 2.49 10.89
N SER A 294 -18.49 2.17 10.62
CA SER A 294 -17.76 2.71 9.47
C SER A 294 -17.84 4.25 9.43
N GLY A 295 -18.35 4.85 8.35
CA GLY A 295 -18.59 6.29 8.27
C GLY A 295 -19.90 6.76 8.94
N GLY A 296 -20.72 5.87 9.50
CA GLY A 296 -22.02 6.17 10.14
C GLY A 296 -23.16 6.50 9.18
N CYS A 297 -22.94 6.54 7.86
CA CYS A 297 -23.95 6.89 6.87
C CYS A 297 -25.10 5.88 6.81
N ASN A 298 -24.77 4.57 6.84
CA ASN A 298 -25.77 3.51 6.73
C ASN A 298 -26.58 3.40 8.02
N VAL A 299 -25.92 3.53 9.18
CA VAL A 299 -26.57 3.63 10.50
C VAL A 299 -27.67 4.70 10.50
N LEU A 300 -27.33 5.92 10.04
CA LEU A 300 -28.30 7.02 9.95
C LEU A 300 -29.40 6.73 8.92
N ALA A 301 -29.07 6.09 7.79
CA ALA A 301 -30.04 5.72 6.78
C ALA A 301 -31.04 4.66 7.25
N PHE A 302 -30.65 3.74 8.14
CA PHE A 302 -31.53 2.71 8.69
C PHE A 302 -32.64 3.28 9.58
N LEU A 303 -32.49 4.50 10.12
CA LEU A 303 -33.56 5.17 10.86
C LEU A 303 -34.78 5.53 10.00
N LEU A 304 -34.62 5.57 8.68
CA LEU A 304 -35.70 5.91 7.75
C LEU A 304 -36.82 4.86 7.77
N ASP A 305 -36.49 3.60 8.07
CA ASP A 305 -37.46 2.48 8.13
C ASP A 305 -38.06 2.27 9.53
N ASN A 306 -37.98 3.31 10.38
CA ASN A 306 -38.60 3.34 11.71
C ASN A 306 -38.20 2.17 12.65
N PRO A 307 -36.92 1.75 12.75
CA PRO A 307 -36.52 0.68 13.67
C PRO A 307 -36.80 1.04 15.13
N GLN A 308 -36.93 0.03 15.98
CA GLN A 308 -36.93 0.20 17.44
C GLN A 308 -35.62 0.83 17.89
N LYS A 309 -34.50 0.28 17.40
CA LYS A 309 -33.13 0.64 17.78
C LYS A 309 -32.17 0.31 16.65
N VAL A 310 -31.14 1.12 16.48
CA VAL A 310 -29.98 0.82 15.62
C VAL A 310 -28.73 0.74 16.47
N ILE A 311 -28.08 -0.42 16.48
CA ILE A 311 -26.82 -0.65 17.16
C ILE A 311 -25.69 -0.41 16.15
N ALA A 312 -24.86 0.58 16.39
CA ALA A 312 -23.71 0.93 15.59
C ALA A 312 -22.43 0.51 16.31
N LEU A 313 -21.73 -0.50 15.78
CA LEU A 313 -20.53 -1.06 16.40
C LEU A 313 -19.28 -0.83 15.54
N ASP A 314 -18.21 -0.40 16.18
CA ASP A 314 -16.88 -0.31 15.56
C ASP A 314 -15.78 -0.61 16.57
N LEU A 315 -14.75 -1.32 16.13
CA LEU A 315 -13.52 -1.52 16.90
C LEU A 315 -12.71 -0.21 17.03
N ASN A 316 -12.85 0.69 16.06
CA ASN A 316 -12.16 1.96 16.03
C ASN A 316 -12.99 3.06 16.71
N PRO A 317 -12.62 3.54 17.91
CA PRO A 317 -13.38 4.58 18.60
C PRO A 317 -13.53 5.87 17.78
N GLN A 318 -12.59 6.20 16.90
CA GLN A 318 -12.67 7.41 16.08
C GLN A 318 -13.81 7.36 15.04
N GLN A 319 -14.21 6.17 14.56
CA GLN A 319 -15.37 6.01 13.70
C GLN A 319 -16.66 6.26 14.49
N ASN A 320 -16.71 5.79 15.73
CA ASN A 320 -17.80 6.06 16.65
C ASN A 320 -17.87 7.54 17.07
N PHE A 321 -16.74 8.22 17.27
CA PHE A 321 -16.72 9.68 17.49
C PHE A 321 -17.22 10.45 16.27
N LEU A 322 -17.00 9.94 15.05
CA LEU A 322 -17.56 10.52 13.83
C LEU A 322 -19.08 10.35 13.79
N LEU A 323 -19.61 9.18 14.15
CA LEU A 323 -21.06 8.98 14.23
C LEU A 323 -21.69 9.87 15.31
N ASP A 324 -21.09 9.93 16.51
CA ASP A 324 -21.50 10.83 17.60
C ASP A 324 -21.59 12.30 17.13
N LEU A 325 -20.57 12.75 16.40
CA LEU A 325 -20.56 14.08 15.79
C LEU A 325 -21.73 14.27 14.81
N LYS A 326 -21.97 13.31 13.92
CA LYS A 326 -23.08 13.38 12.95
C LYS A 326 -24.44 13.40 13.66
N ILE A 327 -24.62 12.60 14.71
CA ILE A 327 -25.85 12.59 15.52
C ILE A 327 -26.10 13.97 16.13
N ALA A 328 -25.07 14.58 16.72
CA ALA A 328 -25.17 15.91 17.31
C ALA A 328 -25.56 17.00 16.29
N THR A 329 -25.16 16.85 15.02
CA THR A 329 -25.57 17.79 13.96
C THR A 329 -27.07 17.77 13.71
N PHE A 330 -27.69 16.58 13.67
CA PHE A 330 -29.13 16.46 13.49
C PHE A 330 -29.88 17.13 14.64
N LYS A 331 -29.39 17.04 15.88
CA LYS A 331 -30.08 17.59 17.06
C LYS A 331 -30.16 19.12 17.09
N VAL A 332 -29.23 19.83 16.46
CA VAL A 332 -29.05 21.29 16.68
C VAL A 332 -29.04 22.12 15.39
N LEU A 333 -28.47 21.58 14.32
CA LEU A 333 -28.27 22.35 13.09
C LEU A 333 -29.54 22.33 12.26
N SER A 334 -29.80 23.42 11.52
CA SER A 334 -30.77 23.38 10.42
C SER A 334 -30.21 22.55 9.26
N TYR A 335 -31.07 22.11 8.32
CA TYR A 335 -30.62 21.35 7.15
C TYR A 335 -29.50 22.05 6.36
N GLU A 336 -29.60 23.37 6.19
CA GLU A 336 -28.60 24.17 5.48
C GLU A 336 -27.25 24.20 6.21
N GLU A 337 -27.29 24.41 7.53
CA GLU A 337 -26.10 24.38 8.39
C GLU A 337 -25.49 22.97 8.48
N PHE A 338 -26.31 21.92 8.45
CA PHE A 338 -25.86 20.53 8.38
C PHE A 338 -25.09 20.28 7.09
N LEU A 339 -25.61 20.67 5.92
CA LEU A 339 -24.89 20.52 4.64
C LEU A 339 -23.61 21.37 4.61
N GLU A 340 -23.64 22.57 5.19
CA GLU A 340 -22.46 23.41 5.38
C GLU A 340 -21.40 22.69 6.22
N PHE A 341 -21.78 22.24 7.42
CA PHE A 341 -20.90 21.55 8.37
C PHE A 341 -20.28 20.29 7.77
N MET A 342 -21.11 19.47 7.11
CA MET A 342 -20.70 18.21 6.53
C MET A 342 -19.69 18.38 5.38
N GLY A 343 -19.63 19.55 4.72
CA GLY A 343 -18.70 19.79 3.61
C GLY A 343 -19.34 19.77 2.23
N VAL A 344 -20.68 19.64 2.15
CA VAL A 344 -21.42 19.68 0.89
C VAL A 344 -21.48 21.11 0.36
N LYS A 345 -21.85 22.06 1.22
CA LYS A 345 -21.89 23.49 0.92
C LYS A 345 -20.60 24.19 1.34
N LYS A 346 -20.29 25.34 0.75
CA LYS A 346 -19.14 26.15 1.21
C LYS A 346 -19.47 26.79 2.55
N SER A 347 -18.46 26.97 3.39
CA SER A 347 -18.58 27.56 4.73
C SER A 347 -17.58 28.67 4.92
N LYS A 348 -17.95 29.70 5.68
CA LYS A 348 -17.00 30.71 6.19
C LYS A 348 -16.26 30.20 7.42
N ASP A 349 -16.97 29.60 8.38
CA ASP A 349 -16.38 29.06 9.62
C ASP A 349 -17.19 27.88 10.19
N ARG A 350 -16.85 26.65 9.77
CA ARG A 350 -17.45 25.41 10.29
C ARG A 350 -17.18 25.21 11.78
N PHE A 351 -16.12 25.82 12.31
CA PHE A 351 -15.76 25.64 13.70
C PHE A 351 -16.77 26.33 14.64
N GLN A 352 -17.49 27.36 14.21
CA GLN A 352 -18.61 27.91 15.01
C GLN A 352 -19.79 26.95 15.08
N LEU A 353 -20.10 26.26 13.97
CA LEU A 353 -21.13 25.21 13.97
C LEU A 353 -20.72 24.06 14.89
N TYR A 354 -19.44 23.66 14.89
CA TYR A 354 -18.91 22.68 15.84
C TYR A 354 -19.14 23.09 17.30
N LYS A 355 -18.83 24.34 17.67
CA LYS A 355 -19.02 24.80 19.06
C LYS A 355 -20.46 24.66 19.54
N ARG A 356 -21.46 24.81 18.67
CA ARG A 356 -22.88 24.66 19.01
C ARG A 356 -23.27 23.22 19.33
N ILE A 357 -22.58 22.24 18.74
CA ILE A 357 -22.89 20.82 18.92
C ILE A 357 -21.93 20.12 19.89
N ARG A 358 -20.82 20.78 20.26
CA ARG A 358 -19.74 20.22 21.07
C ARG A 358 -20.25 19.61 22.38
N ASP A 359 -21.15 20.31 23.08
CA ASP A 359 -21.61 19.90 24.42
C ASP A 359 -22.62 18.75 24.39
N LEU A 360 -23.06 18.32 23.19
CA LEU A 360 -23.86 17.11 23.01
C LEU A 360 -23.02 15.85 22.79
N LEU A 361 -21.71 15.99 22.54
CA LEU A 361 -20.83 14.87 22.29
C LEU A 361 -20.45 14.17 23.60
N SER A 362 -20.16 12.87 23.51
CA SER A 362 -19.50 12.16 24.60
C SER A 362 -18.14 12.81 24.94
N ALA A 363 -17.68 12.66 26.18
CA ALA A 363 -16.47 13.34 26.66
C ALA A 363 -15.21 13.02 25.81
N ASP A 364 -15.05 11.77 25.38
CA ASP A 364 -13.92 11.36 24.55
C ASP A 364 -14.06 11.83 23.09
N SER A 365 -15.28 11.83 22.55
CA SER A 365 -15.58 12.39 21.22
C SER A 365 -15.31 13.90 21.18
N ALA A 366 -15.77 14.65 22.19
CA ALA A 366 -15.46 16.08 22.32
C ALA A 366 -13.96 16.33 22.38
N ARG A 367 -13.23 15.59 23.24
CA ARG A 367 -11.77 15.71 23.36
C ARG A 367 -11.05 15.43 22.03
N TYR A 368 -11.51 14.43 21.28
CA TYR A 368 -10.98 14.15 19.96
C TYR A 368 -11.23 15.32 19.01
N TRP A 369 -12.48 15.76 18.84
CA TRP A 369 -12.86 16.78 17.86
C TRP A 369 -12.34 18.18 18.18
N ASP A 370 -12.12 18.52 19.46
CA ASP A 370 -11.46 19.76 19.89
C ASP A 370 -10.05 19.90 19.26
N GLY A 371 -9.35 18.77 19.08
CA GLY A 371 -8.04 18.70 18.42
C GLY A 371 -8.09 18.67 16.89
N GLN A 372 -9.28 18.52 16.27
CA GLN A 372 -9.44 18.25 14.84
C GLN A 372 -9.94 19.46 14.03
N ARG A 373 -9.61 20.69 14.46
CA ARG A 373 -10.04 21.93 13.79
C ARG A 373 -9.81 21.92 12.27
N LYS A 374 -8.67 21.40 11.80
CA LYS A 374 -8.37 21.32 10.36
C LYS A 374 -9.37 20.43 9.62
N LYS A 375 -9.74 19.28 10.19
CA LYS A 375 -10.71 18.35 9.60
C LYS A 375 -12.12 18.95 9.57
N ILE A 376 -12.51 19.58 10.68
CA ILE A 376 -13.80 20.29 10.77
C ILE A 376 -13.86 21.37 9.69
N GLN A 377 -12.85 22.22 9.56
CA GLN A 377 -12.84 23.30 8.57
C GLN A 377 -12.90 22.78 7.13
N GLN A 378 -12.25 21.65 6.87
CA GLN A 378 -12.24 21.00 5.55
C GLN A 378 -13.64 20.50 5.14
N GLY A 379 -14.50 20.17 6.11
CA GLY A 379 -15.79 19.51 5.88
C GLY A 379 -15.70 18.02 6.23
N ILE A 380 -16.65 17.55 7.05
CA ILE A 380 -16.62 16.23 7.67
C ILE A 380 -16.55 15.09 6.65
N ILE A 381 -17.27 15.18 5.52
CA ILE A 381 -17.22 14.15 4.46
C ILE A 381 -15.84 13.98 3.83
N HIS A 382 -14.91 14.91 4.05
CA HIS A 382 -13.55 14.88 3.51
C HIS A 382 -12.49 14.50 4.55
N SER A 383 -12.89 14.23 5.79
CA SER A 383 -12.01 14.13 6.96
C SER A 383 -11.35 12.76 7.16
N GLY A 384 -11.81 11.75 6.42
CA GLY A 384 -11.32 10.39 6.50
C GLY A 384 -10.09 10.13 5.63
N ARG A 385 -9.35 9.10 6.01
CA ARG A 385 -8.14 8.66 5.29
C ARG A 385 -8.49 8.20 3.87
N TYR A 386 -9.57 7.43 3.72
CA TYR A 386 -10.03 6.96 2.42
C TYR A 386 -10.42 8.13 1.49
N GLU A 387 -11.13 9.14 2.01
CA GLU A 387 -11.51 10.30 1.22
C GLU A 387 -10.32 11.19 0.82
N THR A 388 -9.28 11.20 1.65
CA THR A 388 -8.00 11.82 1.28
C THR A 388 -7.33 11.07 0.13
N TYR A 389 -7.35 9.73 0.16
CA TYR A 389 -6.87 8.90 -0.94
C TYR A 389 -7.70 9.11 -2.22
N MET A 390 -9.04 9.16 -2.13
CA MET A 390 -9.91 9.43 -3.29
C MET A 390 -9.64 10.79 -3.94
N ARG A 391 -9.39 11.84 -3.15
CA ARG A 391 -9.00 13.16 -3.70
C ARG A 391 -7.64 13.12 -4.39
N LEU A 392 -6.69 12.35 -3.85
CA LEU A 392 -5.39 12.13 -4.48
C LEU A 392 -5.53 11.38 -5.80
N LEU A 393 -6.32 10.29 -5.81
CA LEU A 393 -6.67 9.52 -7.00
C LEU A 393 -7.30 10.42 -8.07
N LYS A 394 -8.27 11.24 -7.68
CA LYS A 394 -8.89 12.22 -8.59
C LYS A 394 -7.86 13.18 -9.18
N ARG A 395 -6.95 13.72 -8.36
CA ARG A 395 -5.94 14.71 -8.79
C ARG A 395 -4.87 14.10 -9.69
N ILE A 396 -4.35 12.92 -9.34
CA ILE A 396 -3.20 12.30 -9.99
C ILE A 396 -3.61 11.40 -11.15
N VAL A 397 -4.74 10.71 -11.05
CA VAL A 397 -5.18 9.71 -12.03
C VAL A 397 -6.32 10.24 -12.89
N ILE A 398 -7.44 10.65 -12.29
CA ILE A 398 -8.65 11.02 -13.07
C ILE A 398 -8.46 12.33 -13.85
N THR A 399 -7.88 13.36 -13.23
CA THR A 399 -7.74 14.69 -13.86
C THR A 399 -6.85 14.66 -15.12
N PRO A 400 -5.72 13.93 -15.14
CA PRO A 400 -4.95 13.74 -16.38
C PRO A 400 -5.63 12.78 -17.37
N LEU A 401 -6.44 11.83 -16.89
CA LEU A 401 -7.10 10.83 -17.72
C LEU A 401 -8.22 11.41 -18.59
N VAL A 402 -9.06 12.29 -18.01
CA VAL A 402 -10.28 12.79 -18.64
C VAL A 402 -10.54 14.25 -18.26
N SER A 403 -10.99 15.05 -19.24
CA SER A 403 -11.26 16.47 -19.00
C SER A 403 -12.50 16.68 -18.12
N ARG A 404 -12.53 17.80 -17.38
CA ARG A 404 -13.71 18.19 -16.59
C ARG A 404 -14.98 18.30 -17.45
N LYS A 405 -14.87 18.85 -18.68
CA LYS A 405 -16.00 18.95 -19.60
C LYS A 405 -16.58 17.57 -19.92
N THR A 406 -15.71 16.61 -20.23
CA THR A 406 -16.12 15.22 -20.51
C THR A 406 -16.73 14.56 -19.27
N LEU A 407 -16.18 14.81 -18.07
CA LEU A 407 -16.82 14.31 -16.85
C LEU A 407 -18.25 14.81 -16.72
N MET A 408 -18.51 16.11 -16.90
CA MET A 408 -19.88 16.65 -16.83
C MET A 408 -20.79 16.03 -17.89
N GLN A 409 -20.30 15.79 -19.12
CA GLN A 409 -21.07 15.09 -20.14
C GLN A 409 -21.56 13.70 -19.68
N PHE A 410 -20.75 12.93 -18.92
CA PHE A 410 -21.22 11.66 -18.37
C PHE A 410 -22.36 11.80 -17.36
N PHE A 411 -22.38 12.88 -16.57
CA PHE A 411 -23.46 13.15 -15.61
C PHE A 411 -24.71 13.73 -16.29
N GLU A 412 -24.56 14.40 -17.43
CA GLU A 412 -25.64 15.02 -18.20
C GLU A 412 -26.30 14.06 -19.20
N THR A 413 -25.58 13.03 -19.68
CA THR A 413 -26.13 12.02 -20.59
C THR A 413 -26.91 10.95 -19.83
N GLU A 414 -28.24 10.92 -20.02
CA GLU A 414 -29.13 9.98 -19.34
C GLU A 414 -29.11 8.57 -19.96
N ASP A 415 -29.03 8.47 -21.29
CA ASP A 415 -29.05 7.20 -22.00
C ASP A 415 -27.75 6.37 -21.79
N PRO A 416 -27.84 5.14 -21.25
CA PRO A 416 -26.69 4.25 -21.13
C PRO A 416 -25.96 3.94 -22.45
N LEU A 417 -26.66 3.88 -23.58
CA LEU A 417 -26.03 3.57 -24.87
C LEU A 417 -25.19 4.76 -25.36
N GLU A 418 -25.74 5.98 -25.30
CA GLU A 418 -24.97 7.20 -25.55
C GLU A 418 -23.75 7.34 -24.62
N ARG A 419 -23.90 7.03 -23.32
CA ARG A 419 -22.76 7.02 -22.37
C ARG A 419 -21.71 6.00 -22.77
N ALA A 420 -22.09 4.82 -23.27
CA ALA A 420 -21.14 3.82 -23.73
C ALA A 420 -20.34 4.30 -24.95
N VAL A 421 -20.98 5.00 -25.89
CA VAL A 421 -20.31 5.64 -27.03
C VAL A 421 -19.35 6.73 -26.55
N LEU A 422 -19.78 7.56 -25.60
CA LEU A 422 -18.94 8.61 -25.01
C LEU A 422 -17.72 8.01 -24.27
N PHE A 423 -17.92 6.91 -23.54
CA PHE A 423 -16.86 6.18 -22.84
C PHE A 423 -15.79 5.69 -23.82
N HIS A 424 -16.20 4.99 -24.88
CA HIS A 424 -15.25 4.52 -25.90
C HIS A 424 -14.52 5.68 -26.59
N LYS A 425 -15.23 6.79 -26.89
CA LYS A 425 -14.65 7.93 -27.61
C LYS A 425 -13.72 8.81 -26.77
N LYS A 426 -13.98 8.96 -25.47
CA LYS A 426 -13.30 9.95 -24.62
C LYS A 426 -12.58 9.38 -23.42
N TRP A 427 -13.07 8.27 -22.85
CA TRP A 427 -12.46 7.63 -21.68
C TRP A 427 -11.40 6.62 -22.07
N GLU A 428 -11.66 5.75 -23.06
CA GLU A 428 -10.75 4.68 -23.50
C GLU A 428 -9.58 5.18 -24.36
N ASN A 429 -8.85 6.16 -23.84
CA ASN A 429 -7.69 6.77 -24.48
C ASN A 429 -6.36 6.08 -24.08
N LEU A 430 -5.23 6.52 -24.66
CA LEU A 430 -3.90 5.95 -24.38
C LEU A 430 -3.53 5.98 -22.89
N ARG A 431 -3.97 6.99 -22.13
CA ARG A 431 -3.72 7.06 -20.68
C ARG A 431 -4.53 6.02 -19.93
N TRP A 432 -5.78 5.77 -20.33
CA TRP A 432 -6.60 4.67 -19.81
C TRP A 432 -5.98 3.31 -20.09
N TRP A 433 -5.50 3.12 -21.31
CA TRP A 433 -4.78 1.90 -21.69
C TRP A 433 -3.53 1.70 -20.82
N PHE A 434 -2.71 2.74 -20.64
CA PHE A 434 -1.53 2.66 -19.79
C PHE A 434 -1.87 2.37 -18.32
N LEU A 435 -2.89 3.04 -17.78
CA LEU A 435 -3.37 2.81 -16.42
C LEU A 435 -3.81 1.34 -16.23
N THR A 436 -4.68 0.85 -17.10
CA THR A 436 -5.29 -0.49 -16.97
C THR A 436 -4.35 -1.63 -17.36
N ARG A 437 -3.46 -1.43 -18.35
CA ARG A 437 -2.56 -2.50 -18.85
C ARG A 437 -1.18 -2.50 -18.20
N VAL A 438 -0.68 -1.35 -17.74
CA VAL A 438 0.67 -1.20 -17.19
C VAL A 438 0.62 -0.92 -15.69
N MET A 439 -0.01 0.19 -15.27
CA MET A 439 0.01 0.60 -13.86
C MET A 439 -0.73 -0.39 -12.95
N LEU A 440 -1.90 -0.86 -13.37
CA LEU A 440 -2.70 -1.86 -12.65
C LEU A 440 -2.31 -3.30 -13.00
N SER A 441 -1.17 -3.51 -13.66
CA SER A 441 -0.69 -4.88 -13.93
C SER A 441 -0.24 -5.56 -12.63
N ARG A 442 -0.43 -6.89 -12.54
CA ARG A 442 0.08 -7.69 -11.40
C ARG A 442 1.59 -7.49 -11.23
N ARG A 443 2.34 -7.40 -12.33
CA ARG A 443 3.80 -7.18 -12.32
C ARG A 443 4.19 -5.88 -11.61
N LEU A 444 3.51 -4.77 -11.89
CA LEU A 444 3.82 -3.51 -11.23
C LEU A 444 3.26 -3.47 -9.80
N ASN A 445 2.07 -4.02 -9.56
CA ASN A 445 1.48 -4.02 -8.21
C ASN A 445 2.23 -4.93 -7.23
N THR A 446 2.91 -5.99 -7.69
CA THR A 446 3.85 -6.74 -6.83
C THR A 446 5.07 -5.94 -6.35
N LEU A 447 5.28 -4.72 -6.86
CA LEU A 447 6.29 -3.78 -6.33
C LEU A 447 5.77 -3.00 -5.11
N PHE A 448 4.44 -2.90 -4.95
CA PHE A 448 3.81 -2.03 -3.94
C PHE A 448 3.02 -2.82 -2.88
N PHE A 449 2.54 -4.03 -3.22
CA PHE A 449 1.77 -4.89 -2.33
C PHE A 449 2.53 -6.17 -1.99
N ASP A 450 2.42 -6.61 -0.75
CA ASP A 450 3.05 -7.85 -0.25
C ASP A 450 2.52 -9.09 -1.00
N LYS A 451 3.34 -10.12 -1.18
CA LYS A 451 2.94 -11.40 -1.78
C LYS A 451 1.76 -12.02 -1.04
N ALA A 452 1.64 -11.80 0.28
CA ALA A 452 0.49 -12.24 1.08
C ALA A 452 -0.85 -11.67 0.57
N PHE A 453 -0.86 -10.44 0.05
CA PHE A 453 -2.05 -9.82 -0.55
C PHE A 453 -2.51 -10.55 -1.83
N PHE A 454 -1.56 -11.13 -2.58
CA PHE A 454 -1.85 -11.91 -3.79
C PHE A 454 -2.02 -13.40 -3.53
N ALA A 455 -1.74 -13.90 -2.32
CA ALA A 455 -1.79 -15.32 -2.00
C ALA A 455 -3.23 -15.89 -2.04
N TYR A 456 -4.22 -15.04 -1.76
CA TYR A 456 -5.64 -15.38 -1.76
C TYR A 456 -6.35 -15.02 -3.07
N LEU A 457 -5.63 -14.44 -4.04
CA LEU A 457 -6.20 -14.07 -5.34
C LEU A 457 -5.87 -15.14 -6.37
N ASP A 458 -6.87 -15.48 -7.20
CA ASP A 458 -6.69 -16.37 -8.34
C ASP A 458 -5.45 -15.95 -9.15
N GLU A 459 -4.60 -16.91 -9.52
CA GLU A 459 -3.38 -16.64 -10.29
C GLU A 459 -3.65 -15.92 -11.62
N LYS A 460 -4.84 -16.10 -12.20
CA LYS A 460 -5.30 -15.44 -13.44
C LYS A 460 -5.98 -14.09 -13.20
N PHE A 461 -6.15 -13.65 -11.95
CA PHE A 461 -6.79 -12.38 -11.63
C PHE A 461 -5.99 -11.19 -12.18
N SER A 462 -6.66 -10.36 -12.98
CA SER A 462 -6.10 -9.15 -13.55
C SER A 462 -6.76 -7.92 -12.93
N PHE A 463 -6.03 -7.27 -12.02
CA PHE A 463 -6.46 -6.01 -11.38
C PHE A 463 -6.88 -4.94 -12.40
N GLY A 464 -6.08 -4.76 -13.44
CA GLY A 464 -6.37 -3.83 -14.52
C GLY A 464 -7.66 -4.12 -15.26
N LYS A 465 -7.91 -5.38 -15.61
CA LYS A 465 -9.16 -5.79 -16.25
C LYS A 465 -10.35 -5.63 -15.29
N HIS A 466 -10.17 -6.08 -14.06
CA HIS A 466 -11.18 -6.04 -13.01
C HIS A 466 -11.69 -4.62 -12.74
N PHE A 467 -10.79 -3.68 -12.42
CA PHE A 467 -11.18 -2.30 -12.15
C PHE A 467 -11.63 -1.55 -13.41
N ALA A 468 -11.15 -1.93 -14.60
CA ALA A 468 -11.66 -1.37 -15.85
C ALA A 468 -13.12 -1.76 -16.11
N GLU A 469 -13.49 -3.01 -15.84
CA GLU A 469 -14.87 -3.50 -15.97
C GLU A 469 -15.79 -2.82 -14.95
N LYS A 470 -15.33 -2.65 -13.70
CA LYS A 470 -16.06 -1.92 -12.66
C LYS A 470 -16.29 -0.45 -13.05
N ALA A 471 -15.25 0.23 -13.52
CA ALA A 471 -15.34 1.62 -13.99
C ALA A 471 -16.28 1.75 -15.20
N LYS A 472 -16.19 0.83 -16.17
CA LYS A 472 -17.07 0.81 -17.33
C LYS A 472 -18.53 0.64 -16.91
N ARG A 473 -18.85 -0.37 -16.09
CA ARG A 473 -20.20 -0.56 -15.55
C ARG A 473 -20.71 0.70 -14.83
N ALA A 474 -19.89 1.26 -13.94
CA ALA A 474 -20.27 2.43 -13.15
C ALA A 474 -20.57 3.67 -14.01
N ILE A 475 -19.76 3.91 -15.05
CA ILE A 475 -19.87 5.12 -15.88
C ILE A 475 -20.90 4.96 -17.01
N THR A 476 -21.13 3.75 -17.52
CA THR A 476 -22.03 3.57 -18.67
C THR A 476 -23.40 3.01 -18.26
N GLN A 477 -23.45 2.03 -17.35
CA GLN A 477 -24.67 1.27 -17.08
C GLN A 477 -25.45 1.79 -15.87
N LEU A 478 -24.77 2.19 -14.80
CA LEU A 478 -25.42 2.71 -13.58
C LEU A 478 -25.92 4.15 -13.78
N PRO A 479 -26.92 4.60 -12.99
CA PRO A 479 -27.40 5.98 -13.04
C PRO A 479 -26.33 6.93 -12.47
N VAL A 480 -25.44 7.41 -13.34
CA VAL A 480 -24.25 8.21 -12.98
C VAL A 480 -24.60 9.45 -12.17
N LYS A 481 -25.71 10.12 -12.52
CA LYS A 481 -26.20 11.33 -11.83
C LYS A 481 -26.59 11.07 -10.38
N GLU A 482 -27.28 9.95 -10.12
CA GLU A 482 -27.71 9.52 -8.78
C GLU A 482 -26.58 8.89 -7.96
N ASN A 483 -25.49 8.49 -8.62
CA ASN A 483 -24.39 7.77 -7.98
C ASN A 483 -23.46 8.71 -7.19
N HIS A 484 -23.82 8.97 -5.93
CA HIS A 484 -23.02 9.79 -5.02
C HIS A 484 -21.61 9.24 -4.77
N PHE A 485 -21.41 7.92 -4.78
CA PHE A 485 -20.07 7.31 -4.67
C PHE A 485 -19.21 7.69 -5.87
N LEU A 486 -19.74 7.49 -7.08
CA LEU A 486 -19.06 7.78 -8.33
C LEU A 486 -18.79 9.28 -8.48
N SER A 487 -19.76 10.13 -8.16
CA SER A 487 -19.58 11.59 -8.19
C SER A 487 -18.46 12.04 -7.26
N TYR A 488 -18.40 11.50 -6.03
CA TYR A 488 -17.33 11.84 -5.10
C TYR A 488 -15.95 11.37 -5.62
N ILE A 489 -15.86 10.16 -6.19
CA ILE A 489 -14.60 9.64 -6.76
C ILE A 489 -14.12 10.50 -7.94
N LEU A 490 -15.02 10.85 -8.85
CA LEU A 490 -14.67 11.57 -10.08
C LEU A 490 -14.48 13.08 -9.89
N LEU A 491 -15.26 13.69 -8.99
CA LEU A 491 -15.34 15.14 -8.82
C LEU A 491 -14.68 15.63 -7.52
N GLY A 492 -14.51 14.74 -6.53
CA GLY A 492 -14.07 15.08 -5.17
C GLY A 492 -15.15 15.73 -4.31
N LYS A 493 -16.40 15.71 -4.79
CA LYS A 493 -17.62 16.25 -4.16
C LYS A 493 -18.85 15.59 -4.79
N PHE A 494 -20.01 15.73 -4.16
CA PHE A 494 -21.26 15.31 -4.78
C PHE A 494 -21.60 16.16 -6.01
N TYR A 495 -22.33 15.56 -6.96
CA TYR A 495 -22.65 16.20 -8.24
C TYR A 495 -23.63 17.36 -8.04
N ASP A 496 -24.76 17.10 -7.38
CA ASP A 496 -25.79 18.06 -7.00
C ASP A 496 -26.35 17.74 -5.59
N GLU A 497 -27.29 18.56 -5.12
CA GLU A 497 -27.93 18.41 -3.80
C GLU A 497 -29.13 17.44 -3.81
N ASP A 498 -29.65 17.09 -4.99
CA ASP A 498 -30.79 16.17 -5.14
C ASP A 498 -30.33 14.69 -5.01
N ASN A 499 -29.08 14.44 -5.37
CA ASN A 499 -28.46 13.11 -5.41
C ASN A 499 -27.46 12.88 -4.26
N LEU A 500 -27.74 13.45 -3.10
CA LEU A 500 -26.96 13.21 -1.88
C LEU A 500 -27.18 11.79 -1.33
N PRO A 501 -26.24 11.27 -0.50
CA PRO A 501 -26.46 10.04 0.27
C PRO A 501 -27.79 10.09 1.04
N GLN A 502 -28.43 8.94 1.26
CA GLN A 502 -29.78 8.86 1.85
C GLN A 502 -29.94 9.69 3.13
N TYR A 503 -28.97 9.64 4.04
CA TYR A 503 -29.03 10.39 5.29
C TYR A 503 -28.88 11.92 5.13
N MET A 504 -28.47 12.40 3.96
CA MET A 504 -28.24 13.81 3.68
C MET A 504 -29.31 14.44 2.79
N LYS A 505 -30.27 13.66 2.29
CA LYS A 505 -31.34 14.18 1.45
C LYS A 505 -32.31 15.03 2.26
N ARG A 506 -32.88 16.07 1.64
CA ARG A 506 -33.75 17.03 2.33
C ARG A 506 -34.99 16.36 2.90
N GLU A 507 -35.63 15.51 2.10
CA GLU A 507 -36.85 14.78 2.46
C GLU A 507 -36.64 13.80 3.62
N ASN A 508 -35.39 13.42 3.90
CA ASN A 508 -35.03 12.45 4.93
C ASN A 508 -34.59 13.11 6.24
N TYR A 509 -34.31 14.42 6.23
CA TYR A 509 -33.67 15.12 7.36
C TYR A 509 -34.52 15.06 8.64
N ASP A 510 -35.81 15.41 8.54
CA ASP A 510 -36.71 15.50 9.71
C ASP A 510 -37.00 14.11 10.31
N VAL A 511 -37.06 13.08 9.46
CA VAL A 511 -37.23 11.70 9.90
C VAL A 511 -36.02 11.22 10.70
N ILE A 512 -34.80 11.52 10.23
CA ILE A 512 -33.58 11.16 10.96
C ILE A 512 -33.46 11.99 12.23
N HIS A 513 -33.70 13.30 12.16
CA HIS A 513 -33.72 14.20 13.32
C HIS A 513 -34.58 13.65 14.46
N SER A 514 -35.83 13.27 14.17
CA SER A 514 -36.77 12.76 15.16
C SER A 514 -36.46 11.36 15.72
N ARG A 515 -35.52 10.63 15.11
CA ARG A 515 -35.20 9.24 15.46
C ARG A 515 -33.74 9.01 15.84
N VAL A 516 -32.91 10.06 15.83
CA VAL A 516 -31.46 9.92 15.99
C VAL A 516 -31.07 9.35 17.37
N ASP A 517 -31.92 9.57 18.38
CA ASP A 517 -31.77 9.04 19.74
C ASP A 517 -32.00 7.52 19.85
N ARG A 518 -32.45 6.86 18.77
CA ARG A 518 -32.58 5.39 18.71
C ARG A 518 -31.27 4.69 18.34
N ILE A 519 -30.20 5.45 18.10
CA ILE A 519 -28.88 4.90 17.80
C ILE A 519 -28.13 4.64 19.12
N GLU A 520 -27.65 3.42 19.29
CA GLU A 520 -26.68 3.06 20.31
C GLU A 520 -25.31 2.90 19.66
N ILE A 521 -24.31 3.59 20.21
CA ILE A 521 -22.92 3.50 19.75
C ILE A 521 -22.16 2.55 20.67
N VAL A 522 -21.52 1.53 20.08
CA VAL A 522 -20.74 0.51 20.79
C VAL A 522 -19.32 0.50 20.25
N THR A 523 -18.34 0.65 21.14
CA THR A 523 -16.91 0.48 20.80
C THR A 523 -16.40 -0.83 21.36
N ASP A 524 -16.50 -1.90 20.58
CA ASP A 524 -16.07 -3.25 20.96
C ASP A 524 -15.87 -4.12 19.70
N SER A 525 -15.44 -5.36 19.88
CA SER A 525 -15.48 -6.39 18.83
C SER A 525 -16.89 -6.98 18.71
N CYS A 526 -17.21 -7.54 17.54
CA CYS A 526 -18.51 -8.20 17.34
C CYS A 526 -18.65 -9.42 18.26
N GLU A 527 -17.56 -10.18 18.43
CA GLU A 527 -17.50 -11.38 19.25
C GLU A 527 -17.79 -11.05 20.72
N ASN A 528 -17.09 -10.06 21.28
CA ASN A 528 -17.30 -9.62 22.67
C ASN A 528 -18.72 -9.07 22.86
N TYR A 529 -19.14 -8.17 21.99
CA TYR A 529 -20.44 -7.53 22.13
C TYR A 529 -21.58 -8.53 22.00
N PHE A 530 -21.56 -9.40 20.98
CA PHE A 530 -22.61 -10.40 20.81
C PHE A 530 -22.65 -11.38 21.99
N SER A 531 -21.50 -11.79 22.53
CA SER A 531 -21.44 -12.65 23.73
C SER A 531 -22.14 -12.05 24.96
N SER A 532 -22.20 -10.72 25.04
CA SER A 532 -22.88 -10.00 26.12
C SER A 532 -24.39 -9.88 25.93
N LEU A 533 -24.89 -10.14 24.72
CA LEU A 533 -26.31 -9.99 24.39
C LEU A 533 -27.12 -11.24 24.71
N PRO A 534 -28.40 -11.08 25.10
CA PRO A 534 -29.33 -12.18 25.20
C PRO A 534 -29.57 -12.85 23.84
N ASP A 535 -29.96 -14.13 23.91
CA ASP A 535 -30.47 -14.88 22.76
C ASP A 535 -31.66 -14.13 22.12
N SER A 536 -31.74 -14.19 20.78
CA SER A 536 -32.86 -13.62 20.02
C SER A 536 -33.15 -12.14 20.28
N SER A 537 -32.10 -11.32 20.39
CA SER A 537 -32.18 -9.88 20.66
C SER A 537 -32.11 -8.99 19.41
N ILE A 538 -31.53 -9.46 18.30
CA ILE A 538 -31.33 -8.66 17.07
C ILE A 538 -32.08 -9.27 15.89
N SER A 539 -32.71 -8.46 15.04
CA SER A 539 -33.48 -8.94 13.88
C SER A 539 -32.87 -8.63 12.52
N LYS A 540 -32.00 -7.63 12.40
CA LYS A 540 -31.34 -7.26 11.15
C LYS A 540 -29.84 -7.04 11.37
N PHE A 541 -28.99 -7.53 10.49
CA PHE A 541 -27.53 -7.42 10.62
C PHE A 541 -26.90 -6.90 9.33
N ASN A 542 -26.22 -5.76 9.39
CA ASN A 542 -25.35 -5.25 8.33
C ASN A 542 -23.87 -5.40 8.75
N PHE A 543 -23.22 -6.45 8.25
CA PHE A 543 -21.80 -6.72 8.56
C PHE A 543 -20.82 -5.99 7.64
N SER A 544 -21.30 -5.16 6.71
CA SER A 544 -20.41 -4.48 5.74
C SER A 544 -19.53 -5.52 5.02
N ASN A 545 -18.21 -5.36 4.99
CA ASN A 545 -17.26 -6.30 4.41
C ASN A 545 -16.29 -6.90 5.45
N ILE A 546 -16.65 -6.94 6.74
CA ILE A 546 -15.73 -7.38 7.80
C ILE A 546 -15.24 -8.82 7.63
N PHE A 547 -16.06 -9.69 7.03
CA PHE A 547 -15.73 -11.11 6.83
C PHE A 547 -14.53 -11.36 5.88
N GLU A 548 -14.12 -10.36 5.11
CA GLU A 548 -12.89 -10.44 4.30
C GLU A 548 -11.61 -10.26 5.12
N TRP A 549 -11.71 -9.72 6.34
CA TRP A 549 -10.57 -9.37 7.17
C TRP A 549 -10.29 -10.40 8.28
N MET A 550 -11.06 -11.48 8.32
CA MET A 550 -10.99 -12.53 9.34
C MET A 550 -10.65 -13.90 8.75
N SER A 551 -10.09 -14.77 9.59
CA SER A 551 -9.86 -16.18 9.26
C SER A 551 -11.19 -16.91 9.08
N ASP A 552 -11.15 -18.07 8.44
CA ASP A 552 -12.34 -18.90 8.24
C ASP A 552 -12.94 -19.34 9.59
N ASP A 553 -12.09 -19.66 10.57
CA ASP A 553 -12.52 -20.04 11.94
C ASP A 553 -13.22 -18.87 12.64
N ALA A 554 -12.63 -17.67 12.63
CA ALA A 554 -13.24 -16.49 13.26
C ALA A 554 -14.55 -16.08 12.57
N TYR A 555 -14.63 -16.24 11.24
CA TYR A 555 -15.86 -16.04 10.48
C TYR A 555 -16.96 -17.00 10.90
N GLU A 556 -16.64 -18.30 11.01
CA GLU A 556 -17.59 -19.31 11.45
C GLU A 556 -18.05 -19.05 12.89
N ASP A 557 -17.13 -18.76 13.81
CA ASP A 557 -17.45 -18.48 15.22
C ASP A 557 -18.38 -17.27 15.36
N LEU A 558 -18.09 -16.19 14.63
CA LEU A 558 -18.95 -15.00 14.64
C LEU A 558 -20.32 -15.29 14.03
N LEU A 559 -20.42 -16.12 12.98
CA LEU A 559 -21.72 -16.53 12.44
C LEU A 559 -22.52 -17.39 13.42
N ARG A 560 -21.88 -18.31 14.16
CA ARG A 560 -22.53 -19.11 15.21
C ARG A 560 -23.11 -18.20 16.29
N GLU A 561 -22.32 -17.22 16.71
CA GLU A 561 -22.75 -16.26 17.72
C GLU A 561 -23.85 -15.34 17.18
N THR A 562 -23.78 -14.95 15.91
CA THR A 562 -24.85 -14.23 15.21
C THR A 562 -26.15 -15.03 15.22
N VAL A 563 -26.10 -16.32 14.91
CA VAL A 563 -27.26 -17.23 14.98
C VAL A 563 -27.84 -17.29 16.39
N ARG A 564 -27.03 -17.22 17.45
CA ARG A 564 -27.52 -17.19 18.84
C ARG A 564 -28.29 -15.90 19.14
N VAL A 565 -27.71 -14.74 18.86
CA VAL A 565 -28.33 -13.44 19.17
C VAL A 565 -29.44 -13.03 18.19
N ALA A 566 -29.51 -13.65 17.01
CA ALA A 566 -30.54 -13.40 16.03
C ALA A 566 -31.94 -13.87 16.48
N LYS A 567 -32.98 -13.08 16.22
CA LYS A 567 -34.37 -13.54 16.24
C LYS A 567 -34.61 -14.57 15.12
N ASP A 568 -35.66 -15.39 15.26
CA ASP A 568 -36.10 -16.22 14.14
C ASP A 568 -36.48 -15.33 12.93
N LYS A 569 -36.07 -15.76 11.74
CA LYS A 569 -36.19 -15.01 10.46
C LYS A 569 -35.43 -13.68 10.44
N ALA A 570 -34.39 -13.53 11.27
CA ALA A 570 -33.50 -12.40 11.17
C ALA A 570 -32.81 -12.38 9.80
N VAL A 571 -32.60 -11.19 9.24
CA VAL A 571 -31.94 -11.01 7.95
C VAL A 571 -30.54 -10.47 8.16
N LEU A 572 -29.55 -11.11 7.55
CA LEU A 572 -28.16 -10.66 7.54
C LEU A 572 -27.73 -10.26 6.13
N THR A 573 -26.99 -9.17 6.03
CA THR A 573 -26.36 -8.70 4.78
C THR A 573 -24.87 -8.45 4.98
N TYR A 574 -24.09 -8.79 3.95
CA TYR A 574 -22.66 -8.48 3.89
C TYR A 574 -22.16 -8.48 2.46
N ARG A 575 -20.96 -7.94 2.26
CA ARG A 575 -20.36 -7.71 0.94
C ARG A 575 -19.01 -8.38 0.83
N ASN A 576 -18.66 -8.80 -0.38
CA ASN A 576 -17.32 -9.29 -0.70
C ASN A 576 -16.74 -8.50 -1.86
N LEU A 577 -15.58 -7.89 -1.63
CA LEU A 577 -14.81 -7.17 -2.62
C LEU A 577 -13.94 -8.13 -3.42
N LEU A 578 -13.04 -8.87 -2.77
CA LEU A 578 -12.10 -9.77 -3.44
C LEU A 578 -12.18 -11.21 -2.93
N VAL A 579 -12.44 -11.40 -1.64
CA VAL A 579 -12.51 -12.73 -1.01
C VAL A 579 -13.97 -13.13 -0.86
N PHE A 580 -14.41 -14.11 -1.64
CA PHE A 580 -15.78 -14.60 -1.60
C PHE A 580 -16.06 -15.35 -0.29
N ARG A 581 -17.15 -15.00 0.40
CA ARG A 581 -17.60 -15.62 1.65
C ARG A 581 -19.08 -16.00 1.52
N GLU A 582 -19.41 -17.25 1.82
CA GLU A 582 -20.77 -17.75 2.07
C GLU A 582 -20.73 -18.54 3.38
N HIS A 583 -21.85 -18.64 4.10
CA HIS A 583 -21.88 -19.39 5.35
C HIS A 583 -21.41 -20.84 5.15
N PRO A 584 -20.66 -21.40 6.10
CA PRO A 584 -20.18 -22.78 6.00
C PRO A 584 -21.34 -23.78 6.03
N SER A 585 -21.14 -24.93 5.39
CA SER A 585 -22.19 -25.94 5.18
C SER A 585 -22.75 -26.54 6.49
N ASN A 586 -21.99 -26.47 7.58
CA ASN A 586 -22.41 -26.87 8.92
C ASN A 586 -23.44 -25.93 9.54
N LEU A 587 -23.67 -24.73 8.97
CA LEU A 587 -24.72 -23.78 9.36
C LEU A 587 -25.92 -23.79 8.40
N ASN A 588 -25.96 -24.65 7.38
CA ASN A 588 -27.08 -24.77 6.43
C ASN A 588 -28.44 -25.03 7.09
N SER A 589 -28.45 -25.57 8.30
CA SER A 589 -29.68 -25.81 9.06
C SER A 589 -30.22 -24.58 9.79
N ASN A 590 -29.41 -23.55 9.92
CA ASN A 590 -29.73 -22.32 10.65
C ASN A 590 -29.71 -21.10 9.75
N ILE A 591 -29.03 -21.14 8.62
CA ILE A 591 -28.88 -20.02 7.70
C ILE A 591 -29.32 -20.46 6.32
N ARG A 592 -30.18 -19.64 5.70
CA ARG A 592 -30.68 -19.84 4.35
C ARG A 592 -30.27 -18.66 3.47
N SER A 593 -29.50 -18.93 2.43
CA SER A 593 -29.10 -17.90 1.46
C SER A 593 -30.27 -17.49 0.54
N LEU A 594 -30.55 -16.19 0.45
CA LEU A 594 -31.58 -15.59 -0.39
C LEU A 594 -31.00 -15.15 -1.75
N LYS A 595 -30.33 -16.08 -2.46
CA LYS A 595 -29.50 -15.80 -3.66
C LYS A 595 -30.21 -14.99 -4.76
N LYS A 596 -31.50 -15.24 -5.01
CA LYS A 596 -32.27 -14.52 -6.04
C LYS A 596 -32.45 -13.04 -5.67
N MET A 597 -32.78 -12.76 -4.41
CA MET A 597 -32.91 -11.40 -3.88
C MET A 597 -31.54 -10.71 -3.90
N ALA A 598 -30.51 -11.36 -3.35
CA ALA A 598 -29.15 -10.84 -3.29
C ALA A 598 -28.63 -10.41 -4.67
N LYS A 599 -28.80 -11.25 -5.69
CA LYS A 599 -28.41 -10.94 -7.07
C LYS A 599 -29.17 -9.73 -7.63
N SER A 600 -30.49 -9.70 -7.47
CA SER A 600 -31.32 -8.60 -7.98
C SER A 600 -30.98 -7.25 -7.33
N LEU A 601 -30.67 -7.26 -6.03
CA LEU A 601 -30.25 -6.08 -5.30
C LEU A 601 -28.85 -5.62 -5.72
N HIS A 602 -27.90 -6.56 -5.88
CA HIS A 602 -26.53 -6.24 -6.30
C HIS A 602 -26.47 -5.56 -7.68
N GLU A 603 -27.38 -5.92 -8.59
CA GLU A 603 -27.47 -5.28 -9.91
C GLU A 603 -27.77 -3.77 -9.82
N LYS A 604 -28.49 -3.34 -8.78
CA LYS A 604 -28.87 -1.94 -8.50
C LYS A 604 -27.87 -1.18 -7.60
N ASP A 605 -26.88 -1.87 -7.04
CA ASP A 605 -25.92 -1.30 -6.08
C ASP A 605 -25.07 -0.18 -6.68
N LEU A 606 -25.21 1.04 -6.13
CA LEU A 606 -24.44 2.20 -6.58
C LEU A 606 -23.00 2.22 -6.07
N SER A 607 -22.63 1.46 -5.04
CA SER A 607 -21.24 1.39 -4.58
C SER A 607 -20.31 0.75 -5.63
N PHE A 608 -20.90 -0.06 -6.53
CA PHE A 608 -20.36 -0.69 -7.74
C PHE A 608 -19.07 -1.51 -7.62
N ILE A 609 -18.34 -1.42 -6.52
CA ILE A 609 -16.99 -1.94 -6.37
C ILE A 609 -16.98 -3.40 -5.90
N TYR A 610 -17.93 -3.79 -5.04
CA TYR A 610 -18.04 -5.14 -4.52
C TYR A 610 -18.38 -6.16 -5.61
N ASN A 611 -17.86 -7.37 -5.47
CA ASN A 611 -18.10 -8.49 -6.39
C ASN A 611 -19.28 -9.35 -6.02
N ASN A 612 -19.61 -9.37 -4.73
CA ASN A 612 -20.73 -10.11 -4.22
C ASN A 612 -21.44 -9.28 -3.14
N TYR A 613 -22.75 -9.41 -3.12
CA TYR A 613 -23.61 -8.96 -2.04
C TYR A 613 -24.40 -10.18 -1.59
N VAL A 614 -24.33 -10.48 -0.30
CA VAL A 614 -24.96 -11.65 0.30
C VAL A 614 -26.12 -11.20 1.16
N VAL A 615 -27.24 -11.91 1.02
CA VAL A 615 -28.44 -11.75 1.84
C VAL A 615 -28.83 -13.13 2.31
N GLU A 616 -28.94 -13.32 3.62
CA GLU A 616 -29.31 -14.60 4.23
C GLU A 616 -30.34 -14.40 5.34
N GLU A 617 -31.14 -15.44 5.56
CA GLU A 617 -32.18 -15.50 6.59
C GLU A 617 -31.79 -16.55 7.63
N ILE A 618 -31.89 -16.19 8.90
CA ILE A 618 -31.62 -17.08 10.03
C ILE A 618 -32.91 -17.78 10.44
N HIS A 619 -32.85 -19.10 10.57
CA HIS A 619 -33.93 -19.95 11.09
C HIS A 619 -33.50 -20.56 12.42
N LYS A 620 -34.23 -20.22 13.48
CA LYS A 620 -34.11 -20.92 14.76
C LYS A 620 -34.81 -22.27 14.60
N ARG A 621 -34.12 -23.36 14.95
CA ARG A 621 -34.82 -24.65 15.06
C ARG A 621 -35.77 -24.55 16.25
N ASP A 622 -37.02 -24.98 16.09
CA ASP A 622 -37.91 -25.19 17.22
C ASP A 622 -37.21 -26.17 18.18
N GLU A 623 -36.90 -25.71 19.40
CA GLU A 623 -36.59 -26.61 20.51
C GLU A 623 -37.87 -27.42 20.78
N LYS A 624 -37.93 -28.62 20.22
CA LYS A 624 -38.93 -29.63 20.59
C LYS A 624 -38.47 -30.42 21.80
#